data_AF-A0A2E5WQT8-F1
#
_entry.id   AF-A0A2E5WQT8-F1
#
_cell.length_a   1.000
_cell.length_b   1.000
_cell.length_c   1.000
_cell.angle_alpha   90.00
_cell.angle_beta   90.00
_cell.angle_gamma   90.00
#
_symmetry.space_group_name_H-M   'P 1'
#
loop_
_entity.id
_entity.type
_entity.pdbx_description
1 polymer ?
#
loop_
_entity_poly.entity_id
_entity_poly.type
_entity_poly.pdbx_seq_one_letter_code
_entity_poly.pdbx_strand_id
1 'polypeptide(L)'
;MNYLFDAEACAVQYGWTGAFLDVGPDRKGRGGRHCRILGQRFEVGALGALQVGDAKPVFEGYSRLTAPEMFYRVGNARVRQLITLHAGLANGALKRGLQYTFKVADAKGNVTFRLNPEQVVAEASAGKWSADKSTLTLSAKDAAEFTLTLLPKK
;
A
#
# COMPACT_ATOMS: atom_id res chain seq x y z
N MET A 1 -13.73 2.77 -6.02
CA MET A 1 -12.35 3.29 -5.94
C MET A 1 -11.46 2.09 -5.90
N ASN A 2 -10.39 2.13 -6.68
CA ASN A 2 -9.62 0.97 -7.10
C ASN A 2 -8.14 1.25 -6.87
N TYR A 3 -7.30 0.23 -6.96
CA TYR A 3 -5.87 0.36 -6.79
C TYR A 3 -5.11 -0.68 -7.60
N LEU A 4 -3.83 -0.39 -7.88
CA LEU A 4 -2.89 -1.35 -8.45
C LEU A 4 -2.02 -1.87 -7.30
N PHE A 5 -2.12 -3.16 -7.00
CA PHE A 5 -1.11 -3.87 -6.21
C PHE A 5 -0.14 -4.54 -7.15
N ASP A 6 1.14 -4.21 -7.00
CA ASP A 6 2.24 -4.83 -7.73
C ASP A 6 2.79 -5.99 -6.90
N ALA A 7 2.62 -7.20 -7.42
CA ALA A 7 3.06 -8.43 -6.75
C ALA A 7 4.60 -8.57 -6.71
N GLU A 8 5.33 -7.96 -7.64
CA GLU A 8 6.79 -8.00 -7.63
C GLU A 8 7.35 -7.11 -6.52
N ALA A 9 6.83 -5.88 -6.41
CA ALA A 9 7.21 -4.95 -5.34
C ALA A 9 6.53 -5.25 -3.99
N CYS A 10 5.49 -6.09 -3.97
CA CYS A 10 4.58 -6.32 -2.85
C CYS A 10 4.03 -5.01 -2.26
N ALA A 11 3.63 -4.08 -3.13
CA ALA A 11 3.21 -2.75 -2.75
C ALA A 11 2.03 -2.26 -3.60
N VAL A 12 1.18 -1.44 -2.98
CA VAL A 12 0.18 -0.66 -3.74
C VAL A 12 0.91 0.51 -4.39
N GLN A 13 0.83 0.61 -5.72
CA GLN A 13 1.54 1.63 -6.49
C GLN A 13 0.78 2.96 -6.56
N TYR A 14 -0.54 2.88 -6.71
CA TYR A 14 -1.45 4.03 -6.80
C TYR A 14 -2.89 3.56 -6.68
N GLY A 15 -3.81 4.52 -6.50
CA GLY A 15 -5.24 4.29 -6.57
C GLY A 15 -5.94 5.18 -7.60
N TRP A 16 -7.21 4.89 -7.89
CA TRP A 16 -8.04 5.78 -8.70
C TRP A 16 -9.51 5.74 -8.33
N THR A 17 -10.22 6.83 -8.63
CA THR A 17 -11.66 6.99 -8.45
C THR A 17 -12.36 7.14 -9.81
N GLY A 18 -13.68 6.91 -9.83
CA GLY A 18 -14.48 7.02 -11.05
C GLY A 18 -14.35 5.79 -11.95
N ALA A 19 -14.16 6.03 -13.25
CA ALA A 19 -14.24 5.01 -14.30
C ALA A 19 -13.20 3.88 -14.14
N PHE A 20 -13.55 2.71 -14.68
CA PHE A 20 -12.72 1.50 -14.61
C PHE A 20 -11.59 1.53 -15.66
N LEU A 21 -10.89 0.40 -15.80
CA LEU A 21 -9.82 0.23 -16.77
C LEU A 21 -10.36 0.05 -18.19
N ASP A 22 -9.77 0.75 -19.15
CA ASP A 22 -9.82 0.38 -20.56
C ASP A 22 -8.80 -0.74 -20.81
N VAL A 23 -9.32 -1.94 -21.01
CA VAL A 23 -8.57 -3.17 -21.30
C VAL A 23 -8.34 -3.38 -22.79
N GLY A 24 -8.87 -2.50 -23.66
CA GLY A 24 -8.70 -2.56 -25.11
C GLY A 24 -7.25 -2.67 -25.57
N PRO A 25 -6.30 -1.90 -24.99
CA PRO A 25 -4.88 -2.04 -25.31
C PRO A 25 -4.33 -3.43 -25.05
N ASP A 26 -4.67 -4.02 -23.90
CA ASP A 26 -4.20 -5.35 -23.49
C ASP A 26 -4.79 -6.47 -24.35
N ARG A 27 -6.00 -6.29 -24.88
CA ARG A 27 -6.67 -7.31 -25.70
C ARG A 27 -6.36 -7.22 -27.20
N LYS A 28 -5.54 -6.25 -27.61
CA LYS A 28 -5.22 -6.02 -29.02
C LYS A 28 -4.02 -6.88 -29.45
N GLY A 29 -4.19 -7.67 -30.51
CA GLY A 29 -3.11 -8.50 -31.07
C GLY A 29 -2.69 -9.63 -30.12
N ARG A 30 -1.38 -9.76 -29.86
CA ARG A 30 -0.84 -10.75 -28.89
C ARG A 30 -1.08 -10.37 -27.42
N GLY A 31 -1.65 -9.19 -27.20
CA GLY A 31 -1.89 -8.61 -25.87
C GLY A 31 -0.64 -8.21 -25.11
N GLY A 32 -0.78 -7.94 -23.80
CA GLY A 32 0.31 -7.57 -22.90
C GLY A 32 0.64 -6.08 -22.85
N ARG A 33 -0.17 -5.22 -23.47
CA ARG A 33 -0.04 -3.76 -23.33
C ARG A 33 -0.75 -3.31 -22.06
N HIS A 34 -0.25 -2.25 -21.43
CA HIS A 34 -0.88 -1.70 -20.24
C HIS A 34 -2.32 -1.25 -20.48
N CYS A 35 -3.23 -1.69 -19.59
CA CYS A 35 -4.56 -1.13 -19.49
C CYS A 35 -4.49 0.37 -19.18
N ARG A 36 -5.45 1.15 -19.68
CA ARG A 36 -5.53 2.59 -19.42
C ARG A 36 -6.52 2.86 -18.30
N ILE A 37 -6.12 3.69 -17.32
CA ILE A 37 -7.03 4.19 -16.28
C ILE A 37 -7.87 5.31 -16.88
N LEU A 38 -9.19 5.16 -16.88
CA LEU A 38 -10.12 6.20 -17.34
C LEU A 38 -10.57 7.13 -16.20
N GLY A 39 -10.33 6.74 -14.96
CA GLY A 39 -10.66 7.52 -13.76
C GLY A 39 -9.56 8.49 -13.32
N GLN A 40 -9.82 9.21 -12.22
CA GLN A 40 -8.83 10.10 -11.61
C GLN A 40 -7.88 9.29 -10.73
N ARG A 41 -6.63 9.17 -11.18
CA ARG A 41 -5.55 8.54 -10.41
C ARG A 41 -5.09 9.46 -9.28
N PHE A 42 -4.70 8.85 -8.17
CA PHE A 42 -4.03 9.51 -7.05
C PHE A 42 -2.86 8.65 -6.56
N GLU A 43 -1.84 9.32 -6.03
CA GLU A 43 -0.64 8.67 -5.52
C GLU A 43 -0.84 8.20 -4.08
N VAL A 44 -0.15 7.11 -3.73
CA VAL A 44 -0.11 6.56 -2.35
C VAL A 44 1.27 6.68 -1.71
N GLY A 45 2.22 7.36 -2.37
CA GLY A 45 3.57 7.55 -1.84
C GLY A 45 4.41 6.28 -1.83
N ALA A 46 4.14 5.29 -2.69
CA ALA A 46 4.75 3.97 -2.61
C ALA A 46 6.28 3.99 -2.76
N LEU A 47 6.99 3.37 -1.81
CA LEU A 47 8.44 3.10 -1.90
C LEU A 47 8.75 1.61 -1.65
N GLY A 48 7.82 0.73 -2.03
CA GLY A 48 7.94 -0.72 -1.88
C GLY A 48 7.14 -1.30 -0.70
N ALA A 49 7.36 -2.59 -0.42
CA ALA A 49 6.76 -3.31 0.69
C ALA A 49 7.31 -2.86 2.07
N LEU A 50 6.75 -3.43 3.14
CA LEU A 50 7.40 -3.39 4.46
C LEU A 50 8.82 -3.99 4.38
N GLN A 51 9.74 -3.45 5.16
CA GLN A 51 11.11 -3.97 5.26
C GLN A 51 11.37 -4.55 6.64
N VAL A 52 12.12 -5.66 6.68
CA VAL A 52 12.63 -6.29 7.88
C VAL A 52 14.10 -6.63 7.62
N GLY A 53 15.00 -5.75 8.07
CA GLY A 53 16.41 -5.77 7.63
C GLY A 53 16.50 -5.58 6.11
N ASP A 54 17.41 -6.32 5.46
CA ASP A 54 17.66 -6.26 4.02
C ASP A 54 16.91 -7.34 3.21
N ALA A 55 15.97 -8.04 3.83
CA ALA A 55 15.24 -9.11 3.17
C ALA A 55 14.31 -8.56 2.07
N LYS A 56 14.28 -9.24 0.92
CA LYS A 56 13.36 -8.92 -0.18
C LYS A 56 11.97 -9.48 0.08
N PRO A 57 10.90 -8.78 -0.31
CA PRO A 57 9.56 -9.31 -0.22
C PRO A 57 9.35 -10.44 -1.23
N VAL A 58 8.54 -11.43 -0.86
CA VAL A 58 8.10 -12.53 -1.73
C VAL A 58 6.59 -12.60 -1.64
N PHE A 59 5.89 -12.41 -2.76
CA PHE A 59 4.45 -12.53 -2.82
C PHE A 59 4.01 -13.99 -2.66
N GLU A 60 3.04 -14.23 -1.78
CA GLU A 60 2.56 -15.56 -1.44
C GLU A 60 1.08 -15.76 -1.85
N GLY A 61 0.41 -14.71 -2.34
CA GLY A 61 -0.94 -14.78 -2.88
C GLY A 61 -1.85 -13.71 -2.29
N TYR A 62 -3.16 -13.90 -2.45
CA TYR A 62 -4.16 -12.97 -1.95
C TYR A 62 -5.51 -13.66 -1.70
N SER A 63 -6.31 -13.06 -0.84
CA SER A 63 -7.72 -13.42 -0.63
C SER A 63 -8.64 -12.33 -1.16
N ARG A 64 -9.82 -12.74 -1.66
CA ARG A 64 -10.92 -11.84 -2.05
C ARG A 64 -12.23 -12.20 -1.34
N LEU A 65 -12.17 -12.95 -0.24
CA LEU A 65 -13.37 -13.30 0.51
C LEU A 65 -14.07 -12.05 1.09
N THR A 66 -13.29 -11.01 1.39
CA THR A 66 -13.76 -9.68 1.79
C THR A 66 -13.08 -8.61 0.92
N ALA A 67 -12.73 -7.45 1.48
CA ALA A 67 -11.80 -6.55 0.79
C ALA A 67 -10.47 -7.28 0.52
N PRO A 68 -9.78 -7.02 -0.60
CA PRO A 68 -8.65 -7.86 -0.96
C PRO A 68 -7.53 -7.76 0.07
N GLU A 69 -7.08 -8.91 0.54
CA GLU A 69 -6.01 -9.07 1.50
C GLU A 69 -4.82 -9.72 0.81
N MET A 70 -3.69 -9.02 0.80
CA MET A 70 -2.46 -9.47 0.15
C MET A 70 -1.59 -10.21 1.16
N PHE A 71 -0.99 -11.32 0.72
CA PHE A 71 -0.09 -12.13 1.51
C PHE A 71 1.29 -12.09 0.90
N TYR A 72 2.28 -11.73 1.70
CA TYR A 72 3.67 -11.76 1.30
C TYR A 72 4.57 -11.96 2.52
N ARG A 73 5.82 -12.31 2.27
CA ARG A 73 6.82 -12.54 3.31
C ARG A 73 8.03 -11.66 3.09
N VAL A 74 8.61 -11.15 4.18
CA VAL A 74 9.84 -10.38 4.19
C VAL A 74 10.80 -11.03 5.19
N GLY A 75 11.75 -11.80 4.67
CA GLY A 75 12.59 -12.66 5.51
C GLY A 75 11.77 -13.77 6.18
N ASN A 76 11.70 -13.75 7.51
CA ASN A 76 10.83 -14.66 8.29
C ASN A 76 9.44 -14.06 8.57
N ALA A 77 9.29 -12.74 8.39
CA ALA A 77 8.05 -12.06 8.77
C ALA A 77 6.97 -12.32 7.73
N ARG A 78 5.83 -12.87 8.15
CA ARG A 78 4.64 -13.06 7.30
C ARG A 78 3.76 -11.83 7.42
N VAL A 79 3.46 -11.21 6.29
CA VAL A 79 2.66 -9.99 6.21
C VAL A 79 1.32 -10.30 5.57
N ARG A 80 0.26 -9.89 6.26
CA ARG A 80 -1.09 -9.76 5.69
C ARG A 80 -1.40 -8.28 5.57
N GLN A 81 -1.79 -7.83 4.39
CA GLN A 81 -2.14 -6.44 4.10
C GLN A 81 -3.55 -6.37 3.54
N LEU A 82 -4.49 -5.96 4.38
CA LEU A 82 -5.84 -5.62 3.95
C LEU A 82 -5.86 -4.19 3.44
N ILE A 83 -6.47 -3.95 2.27
CA ILE A 83 -6.53 -2.63 1.65
C ILE A 83 -7.99 -2.21 1.54
N THR A 84 -8.34 -1.11 2.20
CA THR A 84 -9.70 -0.55 2.19
C THR A 84 -9.68 0.91 1.75
N LEU A 85 -10.86 1.38 1.34
CA LEU A 85 -11.07 2.78 1.02
C LEU A 85 -11.11 3.61 2.30
N HIS A 86 -10.57 4.82 2.23
CA HIS A 86 -10.62 5.78 3.31
C HIS A 86 -10.94 7.18 2.77
N ALA A 87 -11.62 7.99 3.58
CA ALA A 87 -11.86 9.40 3.28
C ALA A 87 -11.57 10.23 4.52
N GLY A 88 -10.82 11.31 4.36
CA GLY A 88 -10.39 12.16 5.46
C GLY A 88 -9.90 13.51 4.96
N LEU A 89 -9.57 14.40 5.89
CA LEU A 89 -9.08 15.73 5.57
C LEU A 89 -7.58 15.69 5.29
N ALA A 90 -7.17 16.21 4.13
CA ALA A 90 -5.77 16.50 3.83
C ALA A 90 -5.69 17.89 3.19
N ASN A 91 -4.80 18.74 3.72
CA ASN A 91 -4.65 20.15 3.34
C ASN A 91 -5.98 20.94 3.37
N GLY A 92 -6.82 20.68 4.37
CA GLY A 92 -8.11 21.38 4.54
C GLY A 92 -9.23 20.95 3.59
N ALA A 93 -9.01 19.95 2.73
CA ALA A 93 -10.02 19.41 1.82
C ALA A 93 -10.29 17.94 2.10
N LEU A 94 -11.54 17.51 1.88
CA LEU A 94 -11.91 16.09 1.94
C LEU A 94 -11.28 15.36 0.75
N LYS A 95 -10.38 14.41 1.05
CA LYS A 95 -9.70 13.56 0.06
C LYS A 95 -10.13 12.12 0.25
N ARG A 96 -10.10 11.36 -0.85
CA ARG A 96 -10.27 9.90 -0.84
C ARG A 96 -8.89 9.27 -1.00
N GLY A 97 -8.52 8.40 -0.08
CA GLY A 97 -7.26 7.66 -0.09
C GLY A 97 -7.46 6.21 0.37
N LEU A 98 -6.38 5.57 0.81
CA LEU A 98 -6.41 4.18 1.22
C LEU A 98 -6.09 4.05 2.70
N GLN A 99 -6.65 3.03 3.32
CA GLN A 99 -6.21 2.53 4.61
C GLN A 99 -5.67 1.13 4.42
N TYR A 100 -4.47 0.89 4.93
CA TYR A 100 -3.87 -0.43 5.03
C TYR A 100 -4.03 -0.92 6.47
N THR A 101 -4.52 -2.13 6.64
CA THR A 101 -4.41 -2.85 7.91
C THR A 101 -3.38 -3.94 7.71
N PHE A 102 -2.27 -3.85 8.44
CA PHE A 102 -1.21 -4.83 8.43
C PHE A 102 -1.33 -5.76 9.62
N LYS A 103 -1.06 -7.04 9.40
CA LYS A 103 -0.77 -8.02 10.45
C LYS A 103 0.56 -8.69 10.13
N VAL A 104 1.56 -8.50 10.98
CA VAL A 104 2.90 -9.04 10.78
C VAL A 104 3.20 -10.09 11.84
N ALA A 105 3.39 -11.33 11.44
CA ALA A 105 3.83 -12.42 12.31
C ALA A 105 5.32 -12.70 12.13
N ASP A 106 5.97 -13.25 13.16
CA ASP A 106 7.34 -13.78 13.10
C ASP A 106 8.45 -12.76 12.73
N ALA A 107 8.20 -11.46 12.95
CA ALA A 107 9.21 -10.42 12.80
C ALA A 107 10.27 -10.51 13.91
N LYS A 108 11.53 -10.70 13.53
CA LYS A 108 12.69 -10.81 14.47
C LYS A 108 13.35 -9.47 14.81
N GLY A 109 12.84 -8.36 14.27
CA GLY A 109 13.41 -7.04 14.44
C GLY A 109 12.40 -5.95 14.11
N ASN A 110 12.89 -4.72 13.94
CA ASN A 110 12.05 -3.61 13.56
C ASN A 110 11.48 -3.81 12.15
N VAL A 111 10.23 -3.43 11.99
CA VAL A 111 9.54 -3.38 10.71
C VAL A 111 9.48 -1.92 10.28
N THR A 112 9.87 -1.63 9.04
CA THR A 112 9.78 -0.26 8.50
C THR A 112 8.84 -0.18 7.31
N PHE A 113 8.09 0.91 7.25
CA PHE A 113 7.31 1.31 6.08
C PHE A 113 7.89 2.61 5.54
N ARG A 114 8.16 2.67 4.24
CA ARG A 114 8.69 3.87 3.58
C ARG A 114 7.65 4.45 2.63
N LEU A 115 7.60 5.77 2.58
CA LEU A 115 6.76 6.50 1.64
C LEU A 115 7.39 7.80 1.18
N ASN A 116 6.86 8.36 0.09
CA ASN A 116 7.15 9.73 -0.34
C ASN A 116 6.18 10.72 0.36
N PRO A 117 6.65 11.50 1.34
CA PRO A 117 5.79 12.42 2.10
C PRO A 117 5.34 13.64 1.29
N GLU A 118 5.92 13.90 0.11
CA GLU A 118 5.47 14.96 -0.78
C GLU A 118 4.15 14.61 -1.49
N GLN A 119 3.85 13.32 -1.63
CA GLN A 119 2.67 12.83 -2.35
C GLN A 119 1.46 12.62 -1.44
N VAL A 120 1.68 12.28 -0.17
CA VAL A 120 0.62 11.88 0.76
C VAL A 120 0.74 12.52 2.13
N VAL A 121 -0.39 12.64 2.82
CA VAL A 121 -0.48 12.76 4.27
C VAL A 121 -0.68 11.36 4.83
N ALA A 122 0.18 10.94 5.76
CA ALA A 122 0.17 9.60 6.31
C ALA A 122 0.01 9.61 7.83
N GLU A 123 -0.85 8.72 8.32
CA GLU A 123 -1.09 8.51 9.75
C GLU A 123 -1.02 7.02 10.06
N ALA A 124 -0.41 6.68 11.19
CA ALA A 124 -0.26 5.29 11.62
C ALA A 124 -0.78 5.13 13.06
N SER A 125 -1.43 4.01 13.34
CA SER A 125 -1.94 3.71 14.69
C SER A 125 -0.85 3.33 15.69
N ALA A 126 0.33 2.95 15.20
CA ALA A 126 1.46 2.50 16.01
C ALA A 126 2.80 2.82 15.31
N GLY A 127 3.89 2.70 16.07
CA GLY A 127 5.24 3.01 15.60
C GLY A 127 5.63 4.48 15.72
N LYS A 128 6.80 4.81 15.20
CA LYS A 128 7.39 6.16 15.24
C LYS A 128 7.81 6.59 13.85
N TRP A 129 7.35 7.76 13.43
CA TRP A 129 7.78 8.39 12.19
C TRP A 129 9.14 9.06 12.35
N SER A 130 9.94 9.03 11.29
CA SER A 130 11.09 9.92 11.11
C SER A 130 10.64 11.38 11.06
N ALA A 131 11.57 12.31 11.30
CA ALA A 131 11.29 13.75 11.36
C ALA A 131 10.69 14.29 10.04
N ASP A 132 11.14 13.76 8.91
CA ASP A 132 10.67 14.09 7.56
C ASP A 132 9.38 13.35 7.14
N LYS A 133 8.83 12.48 8.01
CA LYS A 133 7.66 11.63 7.75
C LYS A 133 7.81 10.66 6.58
N SER A 134 9.03 10.35 6.14
CA SER A 134 9.28 9.39 5.04
C SER A 134 9.32 7.93 5.48
N THR A 135 9.64 7.68 6.76
CA THR A 135 9.82 6.32 7.29
C THR A 135 9.07 6.13 8.60
N LEU A 136 8.19 5.14 8.67
CA LEU A 136 7.59 4.64 9.90
C LEU A 136 8.39 3.44 10.38
N THR A 137 8.83 3.46 11.64
CA THR A 137 9.49 2.32 12.30
C THR A 137 8.60 1.76 13.38
N LEU A 138 8.37 0.45 13.35
CA LEU A 138 7.59 -0.30 14.33
C LEU A 138 8.48 -1.34 15.01
N SER A 139 8.29 -1.53 16.32
CA SER A 139 8.81 -2.72 16.98
C SER A 139 8.06 -3.96 16.47
N ALA A 140 8.62 -5.16 16.67
CA ALA A 140 7.90 -6.41 16.31
C ALA A 140 6.53 -6.51 17.00
N LYS A 141 6.40 -5.97 18.23
CA LYS A 141 5.12 -5.92 18.96
C LYS A 141 4.12 -4.98 18.29
N ASP A 142 4.55 -3.77 17.93
CA ASP A 142 3.68 -2.79 17.27
C ASP A 142 3.29 -3.24 15.85
N ALA A 143 4.15 -4.00 15.18
CA ALA A 143 3.89 -4.52 13.85
C ALA A 143 2.91 -5.71 13.83
N ALA A 144 2.63 -6.33 14.99
CA ALA A 144 1.72 -7.47 15.09
C ALA A 144 0.35 -7.17 14.46
N GLU A 145 -0.17 -5.97 14.71
CA GLU A 145 -1.33 -5.42 14.01
C GLU A 145 -1.31 -3.88 14.07
N PHE A 146 -1.37 -3.21 12.93
CA PHE A 146 -1.45 -1.74 12.87
C PHE A 146 -2.15 -1.26 11.60
N THR A 147 -2.64 -0.03 11.64
CA THR A 147 -3.24 0.64 10.48
C THR A 147 -2.37 1.77 9.99
N LEU A 148 -2.35 1.96 8.68
CA LEU A 148 -1.74 3.09 7.99
C LEU A 148 -2.77 3.73 7.06
N THR A 149 -3.08 5.00 7.30
CA THR A 149 -3.95 5.81 6.45
C THR A 149 -3.11 6.68 5.54
N LEU A 150 -3.44 6.70 4.25
CA LEU A 150 -2.73 7.45 3.21
C LEU A 150 -3.72 8.30 2.43
N LEU A 151 -3.64 9.63 2.57
CA LEU A 151 -4.46 10.59 1.85
C LEU A 151 -3.60 11.35 0.83
N PRO A 152 -4.00 11.42 -0.46
CA PRO A 152 -3.23 12.14 -1.46
C PRO A 152 -3.27 13.65 -1.21
N LYS A 153 -2.12 14.31 -1.36
CA LYS A 153 -2.00 15.78 -1.23
C LYS A 153 -2.54 16.52 -2.45
N LYS A 154 -2.45 15.92 -3.63
CA LYS A 154 -2.97 16.44 -4.89
C LYS A 154 -4.15 15.59 -5.33
#